data_AF-A0AAD7CI75-F1
#
_entry.id   AF-A0AAD7CI75-F1
#
_cell.length_a   1.000
_cell.length_b   1.000
_cell.length_c   1.000
_cell.angle_alpha   90.00
_cell.angle_beta   90.00
_cell.angle_gamma   90.00
#
_symmetry.space_group_name_H-M   'P 1'
#
loop_
_entity.id
_entity.type
_entity.pdbx_description
1 polymer ?
#
loop_
_entity_poly.entity_id
_entity_poly.type
_entity_poly.pdbx_seq_one_letter_code
_entity_poly.pdbx_strand_id
1 'polypeptide(L)'
;MQTAETVTTMVSLLGGPTIDAEEIHGATELSSGQRLLEWLVCQVHTDDNTNAPNSIRAALQAVSLESEELQKLRQLATRRTAPVRDGEDTELALPSGYIPPWRLRPNEQYIGAEAALHEADTGVLKARLQQTKLASQKLSQAIKAIASEIEKVDKDIRTSEERLSELSIHADTAILASVDSSLERLAQLTSENDECLDEEALSAVSSINTTLIDHFESQMRAIDASSRRLPTPSEIKAECARLDAVFNTPRAGEKGHATMFDAVFNRELGRLCRALDDPETTESAIAEIFADGDLEPSAPSPATIDVRSQLEHAWAQDQAALLEARGAVLEQAIASFSDNLIPSLTVVHDDLAAADSGMREVQALVEALREETQDIVVTTEERQENTKKLPDARDAELEADLESLLKRLQDLRPPDAPPLVLSNREDIIDELRAVYEREQGLRQREENWAANLLPTLRGLEAAHGPLLSEAYRHSPMNTSLPFACPPDVRAVQVNAKAKSDDLKSAIDKLQEEMKTLESDRAKKRLEHFIGKWVK
;
A
#
# COMPACT_ATOMS: atom_id res chain seq x y z
N MET A 1 -86.20 -50.76 54.34
CA MET A 1 -85.94 -49.39 54.81
C MET A 1 -84.68 -48.79 54.20
N GLN A 2 -83.52 -49.48 54.18
CA GLN A 2 -82.29 -48.97 53.55
C GLN A 2 -82.44 -48.55 52.06
N THR A 3 -83.33 -49.19 51.29
CA THR A 3 -83.56 -48.86 49.87
C THR A 3 -84.22 -47.49 49.67
N ALA A 4 -85.15 -47.10 50.55
CA ALA A 4 -85.85 -45.82 50.44
C ALA A 4 -84.92 -44.64 50.77
N GLU A 5 -84.11 -44.75 51.83
CA GLU A 5 -83.14 -43.73 52.23
C GLU A 5 -82.04 -43.51 51.17
N THR A 6 -81.58 -44.60 50.55
CA THR A 6 -80.58 -44.53 49.47
C THR A 6 -81.17 -43.81 48.26
N VAL A 7 -82.42 -44.11 47.88
CA VAL A 7 -83.11 -43.43 46.76
C VAL A 7 -83.34 -41.95 47.05
N THR A 8 -83.75 -41.58 48.27
CA THR A 8 -83.86 -40.17 48.69
C THR A 8 -82.53 -39.43 48.52
N THR A 9 -81.42 -40.07 48.90
CA THR A 9 -80.07 -39.53 48.74
C THR A 9 -79.72 -39.36 47.26
N MET A 10 -80.03 -40.33 46.40
CA MET A 10 -79.82 -40.24 44.95
C MET A 10 -80.59 -39.07 44.32
N VAL A 11 -81.86 -38.88 44.70
CA VAL A 11 -82.69 -37.78 44.20
C VAL A 11 -82.11 -36.43 44.60
N SER A 12 -81.66 -36.29 45.85
CA SER A 12 -81.03 -35.06 46.34
C SER A 12 -79.70 -34.74 45.62
N LEU A 13 -78.87 -35.75 45.34
CA LEU A 13 -77.58 -35.59 44.65
C LEU A 13 -77.72 -35.19 43.17
N LEU A 14 -78.84 -35.54 42.54
CA LEU A 14 -79.21 -35.10 41.20
C LEU A 14 -79.88 -33.71 41.18
N GLY A 15 -80.05 -33.06 42.34
CA GLY A 15 -80.70 -31.75 42.45
C GLY A 15 -82.23 -31.82 42.34
N GLY A 16 -82.83 -32.98 42.63
CA GLY A 16 -84.27 -33.18 42.68
C GLY A 16 -84.93 -32.59 43.95
N PRO A 17 -86.27 -32.65 44.04
CA PRO A 17 -87.00 -32.18 45.22
C PRO A 17 -86.63 -32.98 46.48
N THR A 18 -86.77 -32.37 47.65
CA THR A 18 -86.63 -33.06 48.94
C THR A 18 -87.82 -33.99 49.13
N ILE A 19 -87.59 -35.30 49.00
CA ILE A 19 -88.61 -36.35 49.17
C ILE A 19 -88.35 -37.02 50.52
N ASP A 20 -89.33 -37.11 51.40
CA ASP A 20 -89.16 -37.82 52.67
C ASP A 20 -89.23 -39.34 52.46
N ALA A 21 -88.45 -40.10 53.23
CA ALA A 21 -88.41 -41.57 53.09
C ALA A 21 -89.78 -42.23 53.34
N GLU A 22 -90.67 -41.56 54.09
CA GLU A 22 -92.05 -41.99 54.32
C GLU A 22 -92.93 -41.84 53.06
N GLU A 23 -92.66 -40.88 52.19
CA GLU A 23 -93.40 -40.70 50.92
C GLU A 23 -93.11 -41.82 49.92
N ILE A 24 -91.92 -42.42 49.98
CA ILE A 24 -91.50 -43.56 49.16
C ILE A 24 -92.04 -44.88 49.73
N HIS A 25 -92.48 -44.91 50.99
CA HIS A 25 -92.93 -46.13 51.67
C HIS A 25 -94.13 -46.77 50.96
N GLY A 26 -95.08 -45.96 50.47
CA GLY A 26 -96.23 -46.46 49.69
C GLY A 26 -95.83 -47.18 48.39
N ALA A 27 -94.68 -46.83 47.78
CA ALA A 27 -94.16 -47.52 46.61
C ALA A 27 -93.51 -48.87 46.96
N THR A 28 -93.08 -49.08 48.20
CA THR A 28 -92.54 -50.37 48.67
C THR A 28 -93.64 -51.39 48.98
N GLU A 29 -94.89 -50.96 49.16
CA GLU A 29 -96.04 -51.85 49.37
C GLU A 29 -96.49 -52.55 48.07
N LEU A 30 -96.22 -51.96 46.90
CA LEU A 30 -96.41 -52.60 45.61
C LEU A 30 -95.16 -53.36 45.16
N SER A 31 -95.33 -54.62 44.76
CA SER A 31 -94.23 -55.47 44.25
C SER A 31 -93.52 -54.89 43.02
N SER A 32 -94.23 -54.14 42.18
CA SER A 32 -93.66 -53.43 41.02
C SER A 32 -92.84 -52.21 41.46
N GLY A 33 -93.30 -51.47 42.46
CA GLY A 33 -92.59 -50.30 43.01
C GLY A 33 -91.33 -50.71 43.77
N GLN A 34 -91.38 -51.78 44.56
CA GLN A 34 -90.21 -52.34 45.23
C GLN A 34 -89.12 -52.75 44.22
N ARG A 35 -89.48 -53.44 43.14
CA ARG A 35 -88.53 -53.83 42.09
C ARG A 35 -87.89 -52.63 41.38
N LEU A 36 -88.65 -51.56 41.16
CA LEU A 36 -88.12 -50.33 40.56
C LEU A 36 -87.11 -49.65 41.49
N LEU A 37 -87.43 -49.56 42.78
CA LEU A 37 -86.54 -48.99 43.79
C LEU A 37 -85.27 -49.84 43.95
N GLU A 38 -85.40 -51.16 43.99
CA GLU A 38 -84.25 -52.08 44.00
C GLU A 38 -83.40 -51.92 42.73
N TRP A 39 -84.02 -51.80 41.55
CA TRP A 39 -83.29 -51.58 40.30
C TRP A 39 -82.51 -50.25 40.30
N LEU A 40 -83.12 -49.16 40.79
CA LEU A 40 -82.46 -47.86 40.95
C LEU A 40 -81.28 -47.92 41.91
N VAL A 41 -81.47 -48.61 43.05
CA VAL A 41 -80.39 -48.83 44.02
C VAL A 41 -79.25 -49.65 43.39
N CYS A 42 -79.56 -50.68 42.60
CA CYS A 42 -78.57 -51.47 41.87
C CYS A 42 -77.78 -50.71 40.80
N GLN A 43 -78.27 -49.54 40.33
CA GLN A 43 -77.51 -48.71 39.39
C GLN A 43 -76.33 -47.98 40.06
N VAL A 44 -76.36 -47.83 41.39
CA VAL A 44 -75.29 -47.22 42.17
C VAL A 44 -74.54 -48.33 42.88
N HIS A 45 -73.39 -48.73 42.34
CA HIS A 45 -72.53 -49.71 42.99
C HIS A 45 -71.90 -49.06 44.23
N THR A 46 -72.51 -49.30 45.40
CA THR A 46 -71.94 -48.91 46.69
C THR A 46 -70.92 -49.95 47.12
N ASP A 47 -69.69 -49.86 46.60
CA ASP A 47 -68.57 -50.54 47.26
C ASP A 47 -68.37 -49.89 48.63
N ASP A 48 -68.41 -50.70 49.70
CA ASP A 48 -68.41 -50.27 51.11
C ASP A 48 -67.25 -49.32 51.51
N ASN A 49 -66.25 -49.13 50.65
CA ASN A 49 -65.06 -48.31 50.90
C ASN A 49 -65.02 -46.95 50.17
N THR A 50 -65.97 -46.64 49.28
CA THR A 50 -65.99 -45.36 48.53
C THR A 50 -67.39 -44.77 48.40
N ASN A 51 -68.06 -44.50 49.52
CA ASN A 51 -69.27 -43.66 49.58
C ASN A 51 -68.96 -42.17 49.34
N ALA A 52 -68.17 -41.86 48.31
CA ALA A 52 -67.91 -40.48 47.92
C ALA A 52 -69.10 -39.95 47.10
N PRO A 53 -69.75 -38.84 47.51
CA PRO A 53 -70.94 -38.30 46.83
C PRO A 53 -70.70 -38.00 45.34
N ASN A 54 -69.45 -37.75 44.94
CA ASN A 54 -69.06 -37.52 43.54
C ASN A 54 -69.09 -38.79 42.68
N SER A 55 -68.81 -39.97 43.24
CA SER A 55 -68.84 -41.26 42.52
C SER A 55 -70.29 -41.69 42.26
N ILE A 56 -71.14 -41.57 43.30
CA ILE A 56 -72.58 -41.80 43.20
C ILE A 56 -73.19 -40.85 42.17
N ARG A 57 -72.81 -39.56 42.19
CA ARG A 57 -73.26 -38.57 41.21
C ARG A 57 -72.83 -38.91 39.78
N ALA A 58 -71.60 -39.37 39.56
CA ALA A 58 -71.11 -39.75 38.23
C ALA A 58 -71.83 -40.99 37.67
N ALA A 59 -72.10 -42.00 38.51
CA ALA A 59 -72.88 -43.18 38.14
C ALA A 59 -74.34 -42.81 37.83
N LEU A 60 -74.95 -41.97 38.66
CA LEU A 60 -76.31 -41.49 38.46
C LEU A 60 -76.43 -40.60 37.21
N GLN A 61 -75.42 -39.79 36.89
CA GLN A 61 -75.39 -38.98 35.66
C GLN A 61 -75.42 -39.81 34.37
N ALA A 62 -74.90 -41.05 34.41
CA ALA A 62 -74.93 -41.95 33.26
C ALA A 62 -76.34 -42.54 33.00
N VAL A 63 -77.20 -42.57 34.03
CA VAL A 63 -78.56 -43.15 33.97
C VAL A 63 -79.65 -42.07 33.98
N SER A 64 -79.35 -40.88 34.52
CA SER A 64 -80.27 -39.76 34.55
C SER A 64 -80.39 -39.10 33.19
N LEU A 65 -81.63 -38.85 32.76
CA LEU A 65 -81.90 -38.07 31.56
C LEU A 65 -81.77 -36.58 31.88
N GLU A 66 -80.95 -35.85 31.12
CA GLU A 66 -80.88 -34.39 31.27
C GLU A 66 -82.17 -33.72 30.75
N SER A 67 -82.47 -32.51 31.22
CA SER A 67 -83.68 -31.76 30.82
C SER A 67 -83.81 -31.57 29.31
N GLU A 68 -82.68 -31.42 28.60
CA GLU A 68 -82.63 -31.33 27.13
C GLU A 68 -82.96 -32.67 26.45
N GLU A 69 -82.54 -33.80 27.04
CA GLU A 69 -82.87 -35.14 26.54
C GLU A 69 -84.34 -35.46 26.78
N LEU A 70 -84.87 -35.09 27.95
CA LEU A 70 -86.30 -35.16 28.26
C LEU A 70 -87.13 -34.33 27.29
N GLN A 71 -86.65 -33.14 26.90
CA GLN A 71 -87.35 -32.31 25.92
C GLN A 71 -87.33 -32.96 24.52
N LYS A 72 -86.21 -33.57 24.10
CA LYS A 72 -86.11 -34.32 22.84
C LYS A 72 -87.00 -35.57 22.85
N LEU A 73 -87.01 -36.33 23.95
CA LEU A 73 -87.90 -37.49 24.13
C LEU A 73 -89.37 -37.09 24.14
N ARG A 74 -89.73 -35.97 24.79
CA ARG A 74 -91.09 -35.40 24.74
C ARG A 74 -91.47 -34.97 23.32
N GLN A 75 -90.56 -34.35 22.58
CA GLN A 75 -90.79 -33.99 21.17
C GLN A 75 -90.98 -35.23 20.27
N LEU A 76 -90.20 -36.30 20.50
CA LEU A 76 -90.36 -37.58 19.80
C LEU A 76 -91.69 -38.27 20.17
N ALA A 77 -92.09 -38.24 21.44
CA ALA A 77 -93.38 -38.74 21.90
C ALA A 77 -94.56 -37.95 21.30
N THR A 78 -94.42 -36.63 21.18
CA THR A 78 -95.45 -35.75 20.57
C THR A 78 -95.54 -35.97 19.06
N ARG A 79 -94.43 -36.30 18.38
CA ARG A 79 -94.45 -36.68 16.95
C ARG A 79 -95.11 -38.03 16.69
N ARG A 80 -95.30 -38.87 17.73
CA ARG A 80 -95.90 -40.21 17.63
C ARG A 80 -97.44 -40.19 17.77
N THR A 81 -98.08 -39.02 17.91
CA THR A 81 -99.56 -38.90 17.95
C THR A 81 -100.24 -39.01 16.59
N ALA A 82 -99.65 -39.73 15.64
CA ALA A 82 -100.38 -40.29 14.51
C ALA A 82 -100.78 -41.72 14.90
N PRO A 83 -102.02 -42.18 14.63
CA PRO A 83 -102.51 -43.46 15.12
C PRO A 83 -101.75 -44.61 14.44
N VAL A 84 -100.72 -45.11 15.12
CA VAL A 84 -100.05 -46.36 14.76
C VAL A 84 -100.96 -47.49 15.24
N ARG A 85 -101.44 -48.28 14.28
CA ARG A 85 -102.21 -49.51 14.49
C ARG A 85 -101.44 -50.46 15.41
N ASP A 86 -102.16 -51.03 16.36
CA ASP A 86 -101.71 -52.05 17.30
C ASP A 86 -100.89 -53.16 16.61
N GLY A 87 -99.73 -53.50 17.17
CA GLY A 87 -99.14 -54.82 16.90
C GLY A 87 -97.62 -54.99 16.99
N GLU A 88 -96.81 -53.94 17.18
CA GLU A 88 -95.36 -54.14 17.33
C GLU A 88 -94.79 -53.25 18.43
N ASP A 89 -94.18 -53.90 19.44
CA ASP A 89 -93.32 -53.31 20.46
C ASP A 89 -92.14 -52.60 19.79
N THR A 90 -92.41 -51.41 19.27
CA THR A 90 -91.38 -50.54 18.71
C THR A 90 -90.74 -49.84 19.91
N GLU A 91 -89.69 -50.49 20.42
CA GLU A 91 -88.68 -49.90 21.29
C GLU A 91 -88.38 -48.48 20.79
N LEU A 92 -88.35 -47.52 21.72
CA LEU A 92 -87.90 -46.15 21.46
C LEU A 92 -86.41 -46.20 21.07
N ALA A 93 -86.13 -46.57 19.82
CA ALA A 93 -84.79 -46.58 19.29
C ALA A 93 -84.34 -45.11 19.17
N LEU A 94 -83.50 -44.68 20.11
CA LEU A 94 -82.73 -43.46 19.98
C LEU A 94 -81.97 -43.51 18.64
N PRO A 95 -81.88 -42.41 17.88
CA PRO A 95 -81.16 -42.39 16.61
C PRO A 95 -79.75 -42.96 16.79
N SER A 96 -79.29 -43.83 15.88
CA SER A 96 -78.03 -44.60 16.02
C SER A 96 -76.74 -43.77 16.11
N GLY A 97 -76.83 -42.44 16.04
CA GLY A 97 -75.72 -41.50 16.28
C GLY A 97 -75.95 -40.56 17.46
N TYR A 98 -76.86 -40.88 18.38
CA TYR A 98 -77.13 -40.05 19.54
C TYR A 98 -75.99 -40.14 20.56
N ILE A 99 -75.29 -39.03 20.73
CA ILE A 99 -74.32 -38.85 21.81
C ILE A 99 -75.02 -38.02 22.90
N PRO A 100 -75.08 -38.50 24.14
CA PRO A 100 -75.76 -37.78 25.19
C PRO A 100 -75.01 -36.48 25.57
N PRO A 101 -75.71 -35.40 26.00
CA PRO A 101 -75.12 -34.09 26.26
C PRO A 101 -73.95 -34.11 27.26
N TRP A 102 -74.00 -35.00 28.26
CA TRP A 102 -72.92 -35.15 29.23
C TRP A 102 -71.60 -35.65 28.62
N ARG A 103 -71.63 -36.35 27.47
CA ARG A 103 -70.43 -36.70 26.69
C ARG A 103 -70.06 -35.62 25.67
N LEU A 104 -71.04 -34.90 25.14
CA LEU A 104 -70.82 -33.82 24.17
C LEU A 104 -70.14 -32.61 24.81
N ARG A 105 -70.59 -32.14 25.98
CA ARG A 105 -70.04 -30.92 26.61
C ARG A 105 -68.53 -31.02 26.93
N PRO A 106 -68.00 -32.10 27.52
CA PRO A 106 -66.55 -32.24 27.72
C PRO A 106 -65.78 -32.34 26.40
N ASN A 107 -66.37 -32.98 25.38
CA ASN A 107 -65.74 -33.11 24.06
C ASN A 107 -65.69 -31.76 23.33
N GLU A 108 -66.75 -30.95 23.39
CA GLU A 108 -66.76 -29.58 22.86
C GLU A 108 -65.75 -28.69 23.58
N GLN A 109 -65.63 -28.82 24.91
CA GLN A 109 -64.60 -28.11 25.68
C GLN A 109 -63.19 -28.54 25.29
N TYR A 110 -62.96 -29.84 25.08
CA TYR A 110 -61.68 -30.37 24.63
C TYR A 110 -61.31 -29.86 23.23
N ILE A 111 -62.24 -29.96 22.26
CA ILE A 111 -62.05 -29.45 20.89
C ILE A 111 -61.81 -27.93 20.91
N GLY A 112 -62.54 -27.19 21.75
CA GLY A 112 -62.34 -25.75 21.91
C GLY A 112 -60.96 -25.41 22.46
N ALA A 113 -60.48 -26.16 23.46
CA ALA A 113 -59.14 -25.98 24.02
C ALA A 113 -58.03 -26.36 23.02
N GLU A 114 -58.22 -27.43 22.26
CA GLU A 114 -57.30 -27.86 21.19
C GLU A 114 -57.25 -26.83 20.05
N ALA A 115 -58.39 -26.29 19.63
CA ALA A 115 -58.44 -25.21 18.64
C ALA A 115 -57.72 -23.95 19.12
N ALA A 116 -57.90 -23.56 20.38
CA ALA A 116 -57.20 -22.42 20.98
C ALA A 116 -55.67 -22.65 21.06
N LEU A 117 -55.25 -23.88 21.37
CA LEU A 117 -53.84 -24.27 21.36
C LEU A 117 -53.25 -24.14 19.95
N HIS A 118 -53.92 -24.67 18.93
CA HIS A 118 -53.47 -24.55 17.55
C HIS A 118 -53.43 -23.10 17.06
N GLU A 119 -54.39 -22.27 17.45
CA GLU A 119 -54.36 -20.84 17.13
C GLU A 119 -53.14 -20.15 17.76
N ALA A 120 -52.83 -20.45 19.03
CA ALA A 120 -51.64 -19.96 19.70
C ALA A 120 -50.35 -20.42 19.00
N ASP A 121 -50.24 -21.71 18.65
CA ASP A 121 -49.08 -22.26 17.94
C ASP A 121 -48.89 -21.62 16.55
N THR A 122 -49.97 -21.42 15.80
CA THR A 122 -49.90 -20.72 14.51
C THR A 122 -49.48 -19.25 14.68
N GLY A 123 -49.88 -18.61 15.77
CA GLY A 123 -49.41 -17.27 16.15
C GLY A 123 -47.89 -17.24 16.38
N VAL A 124 -47.36 -18.19 17.15
CA VAL A 124 -45.91 -18.33 17.40
C VAL A 124 -45.15 -18.60 16.11
N LEU A 125 -45.65 -19.48 15.25
CA LEU A 125 -45.02 -19.78 13.95
C LEU A 125 -45.01 -18.57 13.01
N LYS A 126 -46.10 -17.79 12.96
CA LYS A 126 -46.17 -16.54 12.19
C LYS A 126 -45.16 -15.52 12.71
N ALA A 127 -45.07 -15.34 14.03
CA ALA A 127 -44.10 -14.44 14.64
C ALA A 127 -42.65 -14.85 14.32
N ARG A 128 -42.34 -16.16 14.44
CA ARG A 128 -41.01 -16.69 14.09
C ARG A 128 -40.70 -16.50 12.60
N LEU A 129 -41.66 -16.72 11.71
CA LEU A 129 -41.50 -16.50 10.28
C LEU A 129 -41.27 -15.03 9.92
N GLN A 130 -41.95 -14.10 10.60
CA GLN A 130 -41.70 -12.67 10.45
C GLN A 130 -40.30 -12.29 10.94
N GLN A 131 -39.87 -12.85 12.08
CA GLN A 131 -38.53 -12.62 12.62
C GLN A 131 -37.44 -13.15 11.69
N THR A 132 -37.58 -14.35 11.13
CA THR A 132 -36.62 -14.90 10.16
C THR A 132 -36.62 -14.11 8.85
N LYS A 133 -37.77 -13.61 8.39
CA LYS A 133 -37.85 -12.70 7.23
C LYS A 133 -37.08 -11.40 7.47
N LEU A 134 -37.25 -10.79 8.65
CA LEU A 134 -36.50 -9.58 9.01
C LEU A 134 -34.99 -9.85 9.13
N ALA A 135 -34.60 -10.98 9.73
CA ALA A 135 -33.20 -11.39 9.82
C ALA A 135 -32.58 -11.62 8.42
N SER A 136 -33.30 -12.29 7.51
CA SER A 136 -32.87 -12.51 6.13
C SER A 136 -32.73 -11.20 5.35
N GLN A 137 -33.63 -10.24 5.56
CA GLN A 137 -33.54 -8.91 4.96
C GLN A 137 -32.32 -8.14 5.47
N LYS A 138 -32.07 -8.16 6.79
CA LYS A 138 -30.87 -7.55 7.39
C LYS A 138 -29.58 -8.17 6.85
N LEU A 139 -29.53 -9.50 6.75
CA LEU A 139 -28.38 -10.22 6.21
C LEU A 139 -28.14 -9.87 4.73
N SER A 140 -29.21 -9.79 3.93
CA SER A 140 -29.10 -9.35 2.53
C SER A 140 -28.60 -7.92 2.37
N GLN A 141 -28.97 -7.02 3.30
CA GLN A 141 -28.43 -5.65 3.33
C GLN A 141 -26.95 -5.63 3.73
N ALA A 142 -26.56 -6.43 4.72
CA ALA A 142 -25.17 -6.55 5.15
C ALA A 142 -24.27 -7.12 4.03
N ILE A 143 -24.73 -8.14 3.29
CA ILE A 143 -24.01 -8.67 2.12
C ILE A 143 -23.80 -7.58 1.07
N LYS A 144 -24.83 -6.78 0.77
CA LYS A 144 -24.71 -5.67 -0.19
C LYS A 144 -23.72 -4.61 0.27
N ALA A 145 -23.72 -4.27 1.56
CA ALA A 145 -22.79 -3.29 2.14
C ALA A 145 -21.34 -3.79 2.09
N ILE A 146 -21.11 -5.07 2.41
CA ILE A 146 -19.78 -5.70 2.31
C ILE A 146 -19.31 -5.71 0.84
N ALA A 147 -20.18 -6.08 -0.10
CA ALA A 147 -19.85 -6.08 -1.53
C ALA A 147 -19.46 -4.68 -2.04
N SER A 148 -20.18 -3.63 -1.63
CA SER A 148 -19.81 -2.25 -2.01
C SER A 148 -18.51 -1.78 -1.37
N GLU A 149 -18.18 -2.22 -0.14
CA GLU A 149 -16.92 -1.85 0.49
C GLU A 149 -15.74 -2.59 -0.17
N ILE A 150 -15.91 -3.87 -0.56
CA ILE A 150 -14.91 -4.61 -1.34
C ILE A 150 -14.65 -3.88 -2.67
N GLU A 151 -15.70 -3.48 -3.40
CA GLU A 151 -15.54 -2.76 -4.68
C GLU A 151 -14.81 -1.42 -4.50
N LYS A 152 -15.06 -0.72 -3.38
CA LYS A 152 -14.37 0.51 -3.03
C LYS A 152 -12.89 0.27 -2.71
N VAL A 153 -12.58 -0.73 -1.89
CA VAL A 153 -11.19 -1.10 -1.55
C VAL A 153 -10.43 -1.55 -2.81
N ASP A 154 -11.04 -2.35 -3.69
CA ASP A 154 -10.43 -2.74 -4.97
C ASP A 154 -10.12 -1.53 -5.86
N LYS A 155 -11.01 -0.53 -5.87
CA LYS A 155 -10.78 0.72 -6.60
C LYS A 155 -9.61 1.49 -5.99
N ASP A 156 -9.56 1.60 -4.67
CA ASP A 156 -8.48 2.30 -3.96
C ASP A 156 -7.12 1.61 -4.20
N ILE A 157 -7.09 0.26 -4.15
CA ILE A 157 -5.90 -0.54 -4.50
C ILE A 157 -5.44 -0.22 -5.92
N ARG A 158 -6.33 -0.27 -6.91
CA ARG A 158 -5.97 0.05 -8.31
C ARG A 158 -5.41 1.46 -8.45
N THR A 159 -6.01 2.46 -7.80
CA THR A 159 -5.48 3.83 -7.86
C THR A 159 -4.11 3.96 -7.19
N SER A 160 -3.86 3.19 -6.12
CA SER A 160 -2.54 3.16 -5.46
C SER A 160 -1.48 2.46 -6.31
N GLU A 161 -1.85 1.37 -7.01
CA GLU A 161 -0.99 0.65 -7.94
C GLU A 161 -0.64 1.52 -9.16
N GLU A 162 -1.63 2.23 -9.73
CA GLU A 162 -1.42 3.21 -10.80
C GLU A 162 -0.43 4.29 -10.35
N ARG A 163 -0.64 4.89 -9.17
CA ARG A 163 0.27 5.92 -8.63
C ARG A 163 1.68 5.40 -8.36
N LEU A 164 1.81 4.18 -7.85
CA LEU A 164 3.13 3.55 -7.65
C LEU A 164 3.84 3.29 -8.98
N SER A 165 3.10 2.88 -10.01
CA SER A 165 3.67 2.69 -11.35
C SER A 165 4.14 4.01 -11.96
N GLU A 166 3.38 5.10 -11.80
CA GLU A 166 3.77 6.44 -12.24
C GLU A 166 5.04 6.94 -11.52
N LEU A 167 5.10 6.75 -10.19
CA LEU A 167 6.28 7.12 -9.40
C LEU A 167 7.51 6.30 -9.79
N SER A 168 7.36 5.00 -10.06
CA SER A 168 8.44 4.14 -10.55
C SER A 168 8.98 4.63 -11.89
N ILE A 169 8.07 4.92 -12.84
CA ILE A 169 8.45 5.48 -14.15
C ILE A 169 9.18 6.82 -13.98
N HIS A 170 8.71 7.68 -13.08
CA HIS A 170 9.34 8.98 -12.85
C HIS A 170 10.74 8.84 -12.25
N ALA A 171 10.92 7.93 -11.27
CA ALA A 171 12.21 7.62 -10.69
C ALA A 171 13.19 7.05 -11.74
N ASP A 172 12.76 6.06 -12.53
CA ASP A 172 13.59 5.48 -13.60
C ASP A 172 13.98 6.54 -14.64
N THR A 173 13.05 7.41 -15.01
CA THR A 173 13.32 8.50 -15.97
C THR A 173 14.31 9.52 -15.40
N ALA A 174 14.18 9.88 -14.13
CA ALA A 174 15.10 10.80 -13.46
C ALA A 174 16.51 10.20 -13.31
N ILE A 175 16.60 8.92 -12.94
CA ILE A 175 17.86 8.18 -12.85
C ILE A 175 18.51 8.10 -14.23
N LEU A 176 17.77 7.71 -15.28
CA LEU A 176 18.29 7.65 -16.64
C LEU A 176 18.78 9.03 -17.12
N ALA A 177 18.00 10.09 -16.88
CA ALA A 177 18.42 11.45 -17.25
C ALA A 177 19.69 11.90 -16.50
N SER A 178 19.81 11.55 -15.22
CA SER A 178 21.01 11.83 -14.41
C SER A 178 22.22 11.04 -14.90
N VAL A 179 22.03 9.76 -15.25
CA VAL A 179 23.08 8.90 -15.80
C VAL A 179 23.52 9.40 -17.16
N ASP A 180 22.59 9.72 -18.06
CA ASP A 180 22.90 10.26 -19.39
C ASP A 180 23.65 11.59 -19.27
N SER A 181 23.23 12.50 -18.38
CA SER A 181 23.95 13.76 -18.14
C SER A 181 25.35 13.54 -17.57
N SER A 182 25.51 12.57 -16.67
CA SER A 182 26.81 12.22 -16.10
C SER A 182 27.73 11.57 -17.12
N LEU A 183 27.20 10.68 -17.98
CA LEU A 183 27.92 10.06 -19.07
C LEU A 183 28.30 11.07 -20.15
N GLU A 184 27.44 12.04 -20.45
CA GLU A 184 27.74 13.13 -21.38
C GLU A 184 28.88 14.00 -20.85
N ARG A 185 28.85 14.37 -19.56
CA ARG A 185 29.96 15.09 -18.91
C ARG A 185 31.25 14.29 -18.88
N LEU A 186 31.18 12.98 -18.58
CA LEU A 186 32.34 12.10 -18.64
C LEU A 186 32.87 11.96 -20.07
N ALA A 187 32.00 11.89 -21.08
CA ALA A 187 32.36 11.84 -22.49
C ALA A 187 33.01 13.14 -22.95
N GLN A 188 32.52 14.31 -22.49
CA GLN A 188 33.18 15.61 -22.71
C GLN A 188 34.59 15.59 -22.12
N LEU A 189 34.73 15.21 -20.84
CA LEU A 189 36.02 15.09 -20.16
C LEU A 189 36.96 14.08 -20.84
N THR A 190 36.45 12.97 -21.40
CA THR A 190 37.29 11.99 -22.12
C THR A 190 37.56 12.35 -23.57
N SER A 191 36.72 13.17 -24.21
CA SER A 191 36.97 13.69 -25.56
C SER A 191 37.91 14.90 -25.56
N GLU A 192 37.94 15.65 -24.45
CA GLU A 192 38.86 16.77 -24.21
C GLU A 192 40.18 16.30 -23.56
N ASN A 193 40.19 15.20 -22.81
CA ASN A 193 41.41 14.45 -22.44
C ASN A 193 41.95 13.65 -23.64
N ASP A 194 42.21 14.32 -24.76
CA ASP A 194 43.26 13.86 -25.64
C ASP A 194 44.56 14.11 -24.85
N GLU A 195 45.04 13.09 -24.13
CA GLU A 195 46.28 13.14 -23.31
C GLU A 195 47.47 13.75 -24.10
N CYS A 196 47.36 13.80 -25.43
CA CYS A 196 48.27 14.46 -26.35
C CYS A 196 48.28 16.00 -26.26
N LEU A 197 47.15 16.68 -26.02
CA LEU A 197 47.05 18.15 -26.10
C LEU A 197 47.72 18.85 -24.92
N ASP A 198 47.58 18.32 -23.69
CA ASP A 198 48.23 18.89 -22.50
C ASP A 198 49.73 18.62 -22.49
N GLU A 199 50.18 17.44 -22.91
CA GLU A 199 51.61 17.14 -23.07
C GLU A 199 52.25 17.99 -24.18
N GLU A 200 51.56 18.19 -25.30
CA GLU A 200 52.03 19.06 -26.38
C GLU A 200 52.11 20.53 -25.91
N ALA A 201 51.11 21.05 -25.21
CA ALA A 201 51.12 22.41 -24.68
C ALA A 201 52.22 22.62 -23.61
N LEU A 202 52.38 21.67 -22.68
CA LEU A 202 53.47 21.70 -21.68
C LEU A 202 54.85 21.58 -22.33
N SER A 203 55.00 20.73 -23.35
CA SER A 203 56.25 20.60 -24.09
C SER A 203 56.56 21.87 -24.89
N ALA A 204 55.55 22.54 -25.46
CA ALA A 204 55.69 23.81 -26.15
C ALA A 204 56.13 24.92 -25.17
N VAL A 205 55.49 25.04 -24.00
CA VAL A 205 55.88 26.00 -22.93
C VAL A 205 57.29 25.71 -22.44
N SER A 206 57.63 24.43 -22.23
CA SER A 206 58.99 24.01 -21.87
C SER A 206 60.01 24.40 -22.94
N SER A 207 59.69 24.18 -24.22
CA SER A 207 60.57 24.56 -25.34
C SER A 207 60.78 26.07 -25.42
N ILE A 208 59.72 26.87 -25.23
CA ILE A 208 59.81 28.34 -25.18
C ILE A 208 60.70 28.76 -24.01
N ASN A 209 60.53 28.18 -22.83
CA ASN A 209 61.36 28.48 -21.68
C ASN A 209 62.84 28.16 -21.93
N THR A 210 63.13 26.97 -22.47
CA THR A 210 64.53 26.57 -22.80
C THR A 210 65.15 27.50 -23.85
N THR A 211 64.43 27.87 -24.90
CA THR A 211 64.93 28.76 -25.94
C THR A 211 65.17 30.18 -25.42
N LEU A 212 64.32 30.69 -24.53
CA LEU A 212 64.52 31.99 -23.87
C LEU A 212 65.73 31.98 -22.94
N ILE A 213 65.88 30.93 -22.12
CA ILE A 213 67.04 30.77 -21.24
C ILE A 213 68.32 30.67 -22.07
N ASP A 214 68.35 29.83 -23.10
CA ASP A 214 69.51 29.67 -23.99
C ASP A 214 69.87 30.97 -24.70
N HIS A 215 68.86 31.73 -25.15
CA HIS A 215 69.07 33.03 -25.79
C HIS A 215 69.67 34.04 -24.82
N PHE A 216 69.09 34.16 -23.62
CA PHE A 216 69.58 35.03 -22.56
C PHE A 216 71.01 34.68 -22.14
N GLU A 217 71.28 33.39 -21.90
CA GLU A 217 72.62 32.92 -21.55
C GLU A 217 73.64 33.18 -22.66
N SER A 218 73.25 32.97 -23.92
CA SER A 218 74.10 33.24 -25.09
C SER A 218 74.45 34.73 -25.20
N GLN A 219 73.47 35.62 -25.04
CA GLN A 219 73.68 37.07 -25.06
C GLN A 219 74.55 37.53 -23.87
N MET A 220 74.28 37.04 -22.66
CA MET A 220 75.08 37.34 -21.48
C MET A 220 76.53 36.83 -21.62
N ARG A 221 76.73 35.62 -22.16
CA ARG A 221 78.08 35.10 -22.46
C ARG A 221 78.82 35.96 -23.48
N ALA A 222 78.12 36.49 -24.50
CA ALA A 222 78.71 37.37 -25.49
C ALA A 222 79.16 38.70 -24.86
N ILE A 223 78.35 39.27 -23.97
CA ILE A 223 78.70 40.48 -23.20
C ILE A 223 79.84 40.20 -22.21
N ASP A 224 79.84 39.05 -21.54
CA ASP A 224 80.93 38.69 -20.65
C ASP A 224 82.23 38.45 -21.41
N ALA A 225 82.16 37.91 -22.63
CA ALA A 225 83.32 37.76 -23.50
C ALA A 225 83.87 39.11 -23.97
N SER A 226 83.02 40.12 -24.23
CA SER A 226 83.47 41.48 -24.52
C SER A 226 84.05 42.16 -23.28
N SER A 227 83.47 41.92 -22.10
CA SER A 227 83.98 42.42 -20.80
C SER A 227 85.41 41.96 -20.52
N ARG A 228 85.73 40.71 -20.87
CA ARG A 228 87.07 40.11 -20.68
C ARG A 228 88.12 40.67 -21.64
N ARG A 229 87.68 41.34 -22.72
CA ARG A 229 88.58 42.02 -23.67
C ARG A 229 88.85 43.47 -23.25
N LEU A 230 88.10 44.01 -22.29
CA LEU A 230 88.35 45.34 -21.75
C LEU A 230 89.61 45.31 -20.88
N PRO A 231 90.44 46.36 -20.92
CA PRO A 231 91.66 46.42 -20.15
C PRO A 231 91.36 46.46 -18.65
N THR A 232 92.18 45.76 -17.87
CA THR A 232 92.06 45.77 -16.41
C THR A 232 92.45 47.13 -15.84
N PRO A 233 91.95 47.54 -14.66
CA PRO A 233 92.34 48.81 -14.03
C PRO A 233 93.86 48.95 -13.84
N SER A 234 94.57 47.83 -13.68
CA SER A 234 96.04 47.79 -13.64
C SER A 234 96.68 48.05 -15.01
N GLU A 235 96.12 47.53 -16.10
CA GLU A 235 96.59 47.78 -17.47
C GLU A 235 96.38 49.24 -17.87
N ILE A 236 95.24 49.83 -17.50
CA ILE A 236 94.96 51.25 -17.75
C ILE A 236 95.97 52.11 -17.01
N LYS A 237 96.26 51.83 -15.73
CA LYS A 237 97.28 52.57 -14.97
C LYS A 237 98.67 52.44 -15.57
N ALA A 238 99.05 51.26 -16.05
CA ALA A 238 100.32 51.02 -16.73
C ALA A 238 100.40 51.76 -18.07
N GLU A 239 99.30 51.80 -18.81
CA GLU A 239 99.19 52.49 -20.10
C GLU A 239 99.15 54.02 -19.94
N CYS A 240 98.46 54.54 -18.92
CA CYS A 240 98.54 55.95 -18.51
C CYS A 240 100.00 56.31 -18.22
N ALA A 241 100.70 55.53 -17.39
CA ALA A 241 102.11 55.78 -17.08
C ALA A 241 103.02 55.70 -18.32
N ARG A 242 102.73 54.79 -19.27
CA ARG A 242 103.44 54.67 -20.55
C ARG A 242 103.21 55.89 -21.44
N LEU A 243 101.97 56.33 -21.59
CA LEU A 243 101.60 57.48 -22.41
C LEU A 243 102.08 58.78 -21.77
N ASP A 244 101.96 58.95 -20.45
CA ASP A 244 102.53 60.06 -19.72
C ASP A 244 104.04 60.13 -19.91
N ALA A 245 104.76 58.99 -19.91
CA ALA A 245 106.19 58.97 -20.21
C ALA A 245 106.49 59.35 -21.68
N VAL A 246 105.66 58.93 -22.64
CA VAL A 246 105.84 59.29 -24.07
C VAL A 246 105.54 60.78 -24.32
N PHE A 247 104.48 61.33 -23.74
CA PHE A 247 104.12 62.74 -23.90
C PHE A 247 105.04 63.68 -23.11
N ASN A 248 105.61 63.22 -21.99
CA ASN A 248 106.54 64.02 -21.17
C ASN A 248 108.03 63.78 -21.48
N THR A 249 108.39 62.89 -22.42
CA THR A 249 109.79 62.73 -22.84
C THR A 249 110.14 63.75 -23.93
N PRO A 250 111.11 64.67 -23.68
CA PRO A 250 111.54 65.64 -24.69
C PRO A 250 112.49 64.95 -25.67
N ARG A 251 111.97 64.09 -26.55
CA ARG A 251 112.78 63.43 -27.58
C ARG A 251 112.34 63.82 -28.99
N ALA A 252 113.05 64.84 -29.48
CA ALA A 252 113.36 65.10 -30.88
C ALA A 252 112.17 65.34 -31.82
N GLY A 253 111.58 66.53 -31.71
CA GLY A 253 111.01 67.24 -32.85
C GLY A 253 109.75 68.03 -32.51
N GLU A 254 109.88 69.34 -32.28
CA GLU A 254 108.76 70.30 -32.33
C GLU A 254 107.91 70.14 -33.60
N LYS A 255 108.48 69.56 -34.67
CA LYS A 255 107.79 69.24 -35.92
C LYS A 255 106.78 68.09 -35.82
N GLY A 256 106.98 67.10 -34.93
CA GLY A 256 106.08 65.95 -34.77
C GLY A 256 104.81 66.28 -34.00
N HIS A 257 104.94 67.06 -32.91
CA HIS A 257 103.80 67.59 -32.16
C HIS A 257 102.97 68.56 -33.00
N ALA A 258 103.61 69.43 -33.80
CA ALA A 258 102.91 70.32 -34.73
C ALA A 258 102.09 69.54 -35.77
N THR A 259 102.65 68.49 -36.39
CA THR A 259 101.90 67.69 -37.37
C THR A 259 100.76 66.87 -36.77
N MET A 260 100.90 66.42 -35.52
CA MET A 260 99.84 65.67 -34.83
C MET A 260 98.72 66.60 -34.37
N PHE A 261 99.09 67.79 -33.87
CA PHE A 261 98.14 68.85 -33.54
C PHE A 261 97.41 69.33 -34.78
N ASP A 262 98.10 69.55 -35.90
CA ASP A 262 97.46 69.89 -37.18
C ASP A 262 96.54 68.77 -37.68
N ALA A 263 96.90 67.49 -37.51
CA ALA A 263 96.05 66.37 -37.91
C ALA A 263 94.80 66.24 -37.02
N VAL A 264 94.94 66.42 -35.70
CA VAL A 264 93.81 66.41 -34.75
C VAL A 264 92.93 67.63 -34.94
N PHE A 265 93.53 68.81 -35.13
CA PHE A 265 92.84 70.05 -35.42
C PHE A 265 92.07 69.96 -36.74
N ASN A 266 92.68 69.47 -37.83
CA ASN A 266 91.98 69.26 -39.10
C ASN A 266 90.88 68.19 -39.01
N ARG A 267 91.05 67.18 -38.15
CA ARG A 267 90.01 66.16 -37.89
C ARG A 267 88.84 66.74 -37.11
N GLU A 268 89.09 67.53 -36.07
CA GLU A 268 88.03 68.21 -35.31
C GLU A 268 87.36 69.30 -36.14
N LEU A 269 88.11 70.06 -36.93
CA LEU A 269 87.55 70.98 -37.92
C LEU A 269 86.66 70.23 -38.92
N GLY A 270 87.09 69.05 -39.39
CA GLY A 270 86.30 68.20 -40.28
C GLY A 270 85.06 67.58 -39.61
N ARG A 271 85.11 67.28 -38.30
CA ARG A 271 83.95 66.84 -37.51
C ARG A 271 82.96 67.99 -37.34
N LEU A 272 83.45 69.18 -37.01
CA LEU A 272 82.66 70.41 -36.89
C LEU A 272 82.00 70.77 -38.22
N CYS A 273 82.74 70.74 -39.34
CA CYS A 273 82.17 70.96 -40.67
C CYS A 273 81.06 69.94 -41.00
N ARG A 274 81.24 68.65 -40.68
CA ARG A 274 80.19 67.63 -40.89
C ARG A 274 78.96 67.83 -39.99
N ALA A 275 79.16 68.27 -38.75
CA ALA A 275 78.07 68.60 -37.83
C ALA A 275 77.32 69.88 -38.25
N LEU A 276 78.01 70.80 -38.94
CA LEU A 276 77.45 72.02 -39.54
C LEU A 276 76.70 71.76 -40.86
N ASP A 277 77.02 70.67 -41.58
CA ASP A 277 76.35 70.28 -42.83
C ASP A 277 75.00 69.55 -42.58
N ASP A 278 74.70 69.13 -41.35
CA ASP A 278 73.46 68.40 -40.98
C ASP A 278 72.45 69.34 -40.28
N PRO A 279 71.34 69.72 -40.96
CA PRO A 279 70.49 70.85 -40.55
C PRO A 279 69.72 70.64 -39.24
N GLU A 280 69.53 69.41 -38.77
CA GLU A 280 68.84 69.11 -37.51
C GLU A 280 69.75 69.24 -36.27
N THR A 281 71.07 69.12 -36.44
CA THR A 281 72.07 69.23 -35.35
C THR A 281 72.70 70.62 -35.20
N THR A 282 72.48 71.52 -36.17
CA THR A 282 73.15 72.82 -36.23
C THR A 282 72.87 73.73 -35.01
N GLU A 283 71.65 73.81 -34.51
CA GLU A 283 71.33 74.68 -33.36
C GLU A 283 71.91 74.15 -32.04
N SER A 284 71.88 72.82 -31.83
CA SER A 284 72.42 72.21 -30.61
C SER A 284 73.95 72.20 -30.59
N ALA A 285 74.59 71.93 -31.72
CA ALA A 285 76.06 71.91 -31.83
C ALA A 285 76.65 73.32 -31.68
N ILE A 286 76.00 74.35 -32.23
CA ILE A 286 76.43 75.75 -32.06
C ILE A 286 76.26 76.19 -30.60
N ALA A 287 75.15 75.83 -29.94
CA ALA A 287 74.94 76.16 -28.53
C ALA A 287 75.99 75.52 -27.60
N GLU A 288 76.40 74.28 -27.85
CA GLU A 288 77.40 73.56 -27.05
C GLU A 288 78.82 74.13 -27.24
N ILE A 289 79.16 74.59 -28.45
CA ILE A 289 80.47 75.21 -28.74
C ILE A 289 80.60 76.61 -28.11
N PHE A 290 79.50 77.38 -28.03
CA PHE A 290 79.50 78.72 -27.42
C PHE A 290 79.22 78.73 -25.91
N ALA A 291 78.70 77.64 -25.34
CA ALA A 291 78.43 77.55 -23.89
C ALA A 291 79.71 77.48 -23.04
N ASP A 292 80.86 77.07 -23.61
CA ASP A 292 82.18 77.08 -22.95
C ASP A 292 82.98 78.38 -23.21
N GLY A 293 82.37 79.38 -23.84
CA GLY A 293 83.03 80.58 -24.39
C GLY A 293 83.26 81.78 -23.45
N ASP A 294 83.14 81.61 -22.13
CA ASP A 294 83.30 82.70 -21.14
C ASP A 294 84.68 82.69 -20.43
N LEU A 295 85.75 82.33 -21.16
CA LEU A 295 87.13 82.40 -20.68
C LEU A 295 87.94 83.42 -21.49
N GLU A 296 88.49 84.40 -20.76
CA GLU A 296 89.40 85.43 -21.27
C GLU A 296 90.53 84.86 -22.16
N PRO A 297 91.05 85.64 -23.14
CA PRO A 297 92.14 85.21 -24.01
C PRO A 297 93.48 85.26 -23.25
N SER A 298 93.67 84.34 -22.31
CA SER A 298 95.00 83.97 -21.84
C SER A 298 95.74 83.25 -22.96
N ALA A 299 97.01 83.59 -23.17
CA ALA A 299 97.89 82.96 -24.13
C ALA A 299 97.75 81.42 -24.10
N PRO A 300 97.83 80.73 -25.27
CA PRO A 300 97.68 79.28 -25.33
C PRO A 300 98.82 78.63 -24.56
N SER A 301 98.62 78.41 -23.26
CA SER A 301 99.37 77.39 -22.54
C SER A 301 99.13 76.10 -23.31
N PRO A 302 100.18 75.34 -23.68
CA PRO A 302 99.97 74.07 -24.35
C PRO A 302 99.03 73.27 -23.45
N ALA A 303 97.81 73.02 -23.93
CA ALA A 303 96.83 72.27 -23.18
C ALA A 303 97.47 70.92 -22.90
N THR A 304 97.98 70.75 -21.69
CA THR A 304 98.51 69.48 -21.22
C THR A 304 97.29 68.58 -21.14
N ILE A 305 97.06 67.83 -22.22
CA ILE A 305 96.01 66.83 -22.28
C ILE A 305 96.25 65.90 -21.09
N ASP A 306 95.33 65.91 -20.13
CA ASP A 306 95.37 64.99 -19.01
C ASP A 306 94.97 63.61 -19.53
N VAL A 307 95.97 62.89 -20.03
CA VAL A 307 95.82 61.56 -20.64
C VAL A 307 95.15 60.60 -19.66
N ARG A 308 95.40 60.78 -18.36
CA ARG A 308 94.77 59.97 -17.31
C ARG A 308 93.28 60.23 -17.22
N SER A 309 92.84 61.48 -17.16
CA SER A 309 91.40 61.78 -17.07
C SER A 309 90.64 61.34 -18.34
N GLN A 310 91.25 61.45 -19.52
CA GLN A 310 90.67 60.99 -20.78
C GLN A 310 90.60 59.46 -20.87
N LEU A 311 91.61 58.72 -20.40
CA LEU A 311 91.57 57.26 -20.33
C LEU A 311 90.60 56.74 -19.28
N GLU A 312 90.53 57.38 -18.11
CA GLU A 312 89.55 57.06 -17.07
C GLU A 312 88.11 57.35 -17.57
N HIS A 313 87.91 58.43 -18.33
CA HIS A 313 86.62 58.76 -18.95
C HIS A 313 86.22 57.75 -20.03
N ALA A 314 87.12 57.42 -20.97
CA ALA A 314 86.87 56.42 -22.00
C ALA A 314 86.57 55.04 -21.39
N TRP A 315 87.32 54.66 -20.35
CA TRP A 315 87.06 53.43 -19.62
C TRP A 315 85.71 53.44 -18.89
N ALA A 316 85.35 54.55 -18.23
CA ALA A 316 84.04 54.69 -17.60
C ALA A 316 82.90 54.60 -18.63
N GLN A 317 83.09 55.17 -19.83
CA GLN A 317 82.14 55.06 -20.93
C GLN A 317 82.00 53.63 -21.44
N ASP A 318 83.10 52.88 -21.58
CA ASP A 318 83.07 51.46 -21.94
C ASP A 318 82.36 50.60 -20.86
N GLN A 319 82.60 50.89 -19.58
CA GLN A 319 81.89 50.22 -18.47
C GLN A 319 80.40 50.57 -18.45
N ALA A 320 80.04 51.83 -18.70
CA ALA A 320 78.65 52.26 -18.79
C ALA A 320 77.92 51.59 -19.97
N ALA A 321 78.54 51.56 -21.15
CA ALA A 321 78.00 50.87 -22.32
C ALA A 321 77.81 49.37 -22.07
N LEU A 322 78.71 48.75 -21.29
CA LEU A 322 78.57 47.35 -20.89
C LEU A 322 77.38 47.11 -19.95
N LEU A 323 77.20 48.00 -18.96
CA LEU A 323 76.05 47.94 -18.05
C LEU A 323 74.74 48.18 -18.79
N GLU A 324 74.72 49.11 -19.73
CA GLU A 324 73.57 49.39 -20.60
C GLU A 324 73.24 48.17 -21.47
N ALA A 325 74.25 47.54 -22.09
CA ALA A 325 74.05 46.32 -22.87
C ALA A 325 73.50 45.17 -22.02
N ARG A 326 73.96 45.01 -20.77
CA ARG A 326 73.38 44.04 -19.81
C ARG A 326 71.95 44.40 -19.44
N GLY A 327 71.67 45.68 -19.22
CA GLY A 327 70.33 46.19 -18.95
C GLY A 327 69.36 45.87 -20.09
N ALA A 328 69.76 46.14 -21.34
CA ALA A 328 68.97 45.85 -22.53
C ALA A 328 68.66 44.35 -22.69
N VAL A 329 69.63 43.47 -22.42
CA VAL A 329 69.40 42.01 -22.45
C VAL A 329 68.43 41.57 -21.34
N LEU A 330 68.52 42.15 -20.14
CA LEU A 330 67.58 41.88 -19.06
C LEU A 330 66.17 42.37 -19.39
N GLU A 331 66.03 43.57 -19.94
CA GLU A 331 64.72 44.10 -20.38
C GLU A 331 64.11 43.25 -21.50
N GLN A 332 64.93 42.82 -22.47
CA GLN A 332 64.49 41.91 -23.52
C GLN A 332 64.03 40.56 -22.95
N ALA A 333 64.76 40.01 -21.98
CA ALA A 333 64.36 38.77 -21.31
C ALA A 333 63.06 38.95 -20.53
N ILE A 334 62.92 40.04 -19.76
CA ILE A 334 61.71 40.36 -19.00
C ILE A 334 60.51 40.47 -19.96
N ALA A 335 60.64 41.23 -21.05
CA ALA A 335 59.60 41.35 -22.07
C ALA A 335 59.26 39.99 -22.70
N SER A 336 60.26 39.16 -22.97
CA SER A 336 60.04 37.84 -23.56
C SER A 336 59.34 36.88 -22.59
N PHE A 337 59.62 36.96 -21.29
CA PHE A 337 58.91 36.22 -20.25
C PHE A 337 57.48 36.74 -20.06
N SER A 338 57.27 38.06 -20.04
CA SER A 338 55.94 38.66 -19.84
C SER A 338 55.02 38.45 -21.03
N ASP A 339 55.55 38.52 -22.25
CA ASP A 339 54.73 38.58 -23.46
C ASP A 339 54.51 37.19 -24.06
N ASN A 340 55.43 36.25 -23.82
CA ASN A 340 55.35 34.90 -24.41
C ASN A 340 55.12 33.81 -23.35
N LEU A 341 55.95 33.73 -22.31
CA LEU A 341 55.89 32.58 -21.38
C LEU A 341 54.70 32.66 -20.43
N ILE A 342 54.49 33.82 -19.78
CA ILE A 342 53.42 33.98 -18.77
C ILE A 342 52.03 33.75 -19.39
N PRO A 343 51.68 34.30 -20.57
CA PRO A 343 50.37 34.06 -21.17
C PRO A 343 50.13 32.60 -21.51
N SER A 344 51.11 31.91 -22.11
CA SER A 344 50.99 30.48 -22.43
C SER A 344 50.87 29.62 -21.17
N LEU A 345 51.59 29.95 -20.10
CA LEU A 345 51.45 29.26 -18.81
C LEU A 345 50.09 29.52 -18.15
N THR A 346 49.54 30.73 -18.33
CA THR A 346 48.22 31.09 -17.79
C THR A 346 47.11 30.30 -18.49
N VAL A 347 47.19 30.13 -19.82
CA VAL A 347 46.24 29.29 -20.57
C VAL A 347 46.27 27.85 -20.05
N VAL A 348 47.45 27.22 -20.00
CA VAL A 348 47.59 25.85 -19.48
C VAL A 348 47.10 25.73 -18.04
N HIS A 349 47.36 26.74 -17.21
CA HIS A 349 46.88 26.77 -15.82
C HIS A 349 45.35 26.87 -15.75
N ASP A 350 44.73 27.75 -16.54
CA ASP A 350 43.29 27.95 -16.54
C ASP A 350 42.54 26.72 -17.06
N ASP A 351 43.09 26.06 -18.09
CA ASP A 351 42.59 24.80 -18.62
C ASP A 351 42.67 23.68 -17.57
N LEU A 352 43.82 23.53 -16.91
CA LEU A 352 44.00 22.56 -15.82
C LEU A 352 43.09 22.85 -14.61
N ALA A 353 42.88 24.12 -14.28
CA ALA A 353 41.99 24.54 -13.20
C ALA A 353 40.51 24.25 -13.53
N ALA A 354 40.11 24.43 -14.79
CA ALA A 354 38.77 24.08 -15.26
C ALA A 354 38.55 22.56 -15.20
N ALA A 355 39.53 21.77 -15.65
CA ALA A 355 39.49 20.31 -15.59
C ALA A 355 39.42 19.80 -14.13
N ASP A 356 40.23 20.34 -13.22
CA ASP A 356 40.19 19.99 -11.78
C ASP A 356 38.85 20.37 -11.15
N SER A 357 38.27 21.52 -11.50
CA SER A 357 36.92 21.89 -11.05
C SER A 357 35.86 20.90 -11.52
N GLY A 358 35.90 20.48 -12.79
CA GLY A 358 34.99 19.47 -13.34
C GLY A 358 35.14 18.12 -12.65
N MET A 359 36.38 17.68 -12.41
CA MET A 359 36.67 16.44 -11.67
C MET A 359 36.11 16.49 -10.25
N ARG A 360 36.25 17.62 -9.54
CA ARG A 360 35.67 17.81 -8.20
C ARG A 360 34.14 17.77 -8.21
N GLU A 361 33.49 18.35 -9.21
CA GLU A 361 32.03 18.30 -9.34
C GLU A 361 31.56 16.85 -9.58
N VAL A 362 32.23 16.11 -10.46
CA VAL A 362 31.94 14.69 -10.70
C VAL A 362 32.16 13.87 -9.44
N GLN A 363 33.25 14.11 -8.69
CA GLN A 363 33.50 13.43 -7.42
C GLN A 363 32.39 13.72 -6.40
N ALA A 364 31.95 14.97 -6.29
CA ALA A 364 30.86 15.35 -5.38
C ALA A 364 29.54 14.66 -5.75
N LEU A 365 29.21 14.55 -7.05
CA LEU A 365 28.03 13.83 -7.52
C LEU A 365 28.11 12.32 -7.24
N VAL A 366 29.28 11.71 -7.42
CA VAL A 366 29.51 10.29 -7.10
C VAL A 366 29.41 10.05 -5.59
N GLU A 367 29.94 10.94 -4.77
CA GLU A 367 29.81 10.85 -3.30
C GLU A 367 28.37 11.01 -2.84
N ALA A 368 27.62 11.96 -3.42
CA ALA A 368 26.19 12.14 -3.15
C ALA A 368 25.37 10.90 -3.55
N LEU A 369 25.60 10.34 -4.74
CA LEU A 369 24.94 9.09 -5.17
C LEU A 369 25.29 7.92 -4.24
N ARG A 370 26.54 7.84 -3.78
CA ARG A 370 26.96 6.82 -2.81
C ARG A 370 26.23 7.00 -1.47
N GLU A 371 26.06 8.22 -0.99
CA GLU A 371 25.31 8.51 0.23
C GLU A 371 23.83 8.16 0.07
N GLU A 372 23.17 8.59 -1.01
CA GLU A 372 21.77 8.25 -1.28
C GLU A 372 21.55 6.74 -1.41
N THR A 373 22.43 6.01 -2.10
CA THR A 373 22.33 4.54 -2.19
C THR A 373 22.57 3.86 -0.85
N GLN A 374 23.47 4.40 -0.03
CA GLN A 374 23.70 3.89 1.32
C GLN A 374 22.50 4.17 2.24
N ASP A 375 21.88 5.34 2.16
CA ASP A 375 20.65 5.69 2.88
C ASP A 375 19.48 4.81 2.47
N ILE A 376 19.35 4.47 1.18
CA ILE A 376 18.36 3.49 0.70
C ILE A 376 18.63 2.12 1.34
N VAL A 377 19.89 1.67 1.37
CA VAL A 377 20.23 0.39 2.02
C VAL A 377 19.90 0.44 3.51
N VAL A 378 20.34 1.46 4.23
CA VAL A 378 20.06 1.63 5.67
C VAL A 378 18.56 1.66 5.95
N THR A 379 17.79 2.46 5.20
CA THR A 379 16.32 2.52 5.39
C THR A 379 15.64 1.20 5.06
N THR A 380 16.11 0.44 4.07
CA THR A 380 15.58 -0.91 3.80
C THR A 380 15.94 -1.92 4.89
N GLU A 381 17.15 -1.84 5.46
CA GLU A 381 17.59 -2.66 6.59
C GLU A 381 16.83 -2.30 7.86
N GLU A 382 16.68 -1.02 8.19
CA GLU A 382 15.85 -0.53 9.30
C GLU A 382 14.39 -0.96 9.12
N ARG A 383 13.85 -0.92 7.90
CA ARG A 383 12.49 -1.41 7.62
C ARG A 383 12.39 -2.93 7.77
N GLN A 384 13.42 -3.69 7.39
CA GLN A 384 13.49 -5.13 7.64
C GLN A 384 13.69 -5.50 9.13
N GLU A 385 14.40 -4.67 9.90
CA GLU A 385 14.55 -4.87 11.34
C GLU A 385 13.29 -4.44 12.11
N ASN A 386 12.64 -3.35 11.69
CA ASN A 386 11.39 -2.87 12.28
C ASN A 386 10.22 -3.81 11.98
N THR A 387 10.16 -4.41 10.79
CA THR A 387 9.19 -5.50 10.49
C THR A 387 9.43 -6.76 11.31
N LYS A 388 10.61 -6.92 11.95
CA LYS A 388 10.89 -8.01 12.90
C LYS A 388 10.66 -7.62 14.37
N LYS A 389 10.49 -6.34 14.72
CA LYS A 389 10.52 -5.87 16.13
C LYS A 389 9.36 -4.95 16.57
N LEU A 390 8.52 -4.42 15.67
CA LEU A 390 7.30 -3.72 16.07
C LEU A 390 6.04 -4.51 15.67
N PRO A 391 5.00 -4.60 16.52
CA PRO A 391 3.66 -4.92 16.05
C PRO A 391 3.29 -3.83 15.04
N ASP A 392 3.05 -4.25 13.80
CA ASP A 392 2.75 -3.36 12.68
C ASP A 392 1.65 -2.36 13.08
N ALA A 393 1.82 -1.07 12.82
CA ALA A 393 0.72 -0.11 12.96
C ALA A 393 -0.49 -0.54 12.10
N ARG A 394 -0.21 -1.26 11.02
CA ARG A 394 -1.19 -1.94 10.18
C ARG A 394 -1.87 -3.14 10.86
N ASP A 395 -1.15 -3.89 11.70
CA ASP A 395 -1.72 -4.95 12.53
C ASP A 395 -2.61 -4.35 13.62
N ALA A 396 -2.24 -3.21 14.19
CA ALA A 396 -3.08 -2.49 15.15
C ALA A 396 -4.37 -1.92 14.50
N GLU A 397 -4.27 -1.39 13.27
CA GLU A 397 -5.44 -0.98 12.47
C GLU A 397 -6.32 -2.19 12.11
N LEU A 398 -5.72 -3.30 11.67
CA LEU A 398 -6.42 -4.56 11.40
C LEU A 398 -7.08 -5.14 12.65
N GLU A 399 -6.40 -5.10 13.80
CA GLU A 399 -6.94 -5.53 15.09
C GLU A 399 -8.13 -4.66 15.51
N ALA A 400 -8.05 -3.34 15.34
CA ALA A 400 -9.16 -2.41 15.60
C ALA A 400 -10.35 -2.64 14.66
N ASP A 401 -10.08 -2.89 13.37
CA ASP A 401 -11.10 -3.23 12.38
C ASP A 401 -11.77 -4.57 12.71
N LEU A 402 -10.99 -5.59 13.10
CA LEU A 402 -11.50 -6.89 13.53
C LEU A 402 -12.34 -6.79 14.80
N GLU A 403 -11.90 -6.00 15.77
CA GLU A 403 -12.63 -5.73 17.00
C GLU A 403 -13.98 -5.05 16.68
N SER A 404 -13.97 -4.05 15.79
CA SER A 404 -15.18 -3.35 15.35
C SER A 404 -16.15 -4.30 14.64
N LEU A 405 -15.63 -5.21 13.80
CA LEU A 405 -16.42 -6.21 13.08
C LEU A 405 -17.06 -7.20 14.06
N LEU A 406 -16.29 -7.74 15.00
CA LEU A 406 -16.79 -8.69 16.01
C LEU A 406 -17.85 -8.04 16.91
N LYS A 407 -17.65 -6.79 17.33
CA LYS A 407 -18.65 -6.02 18.08
C LYS A 407 -19.93 -5.79 17.27
N ARG A 408 -19.82 -5.46 15.98
CA ARG A 408 -20.98 -5.28 15.08
C ARG A 408 -21.77 -6.59 14.89
N LEU A 409 -21.09 -7.73 14.92
CA LEU A 409 -21.70 -9.06 14.77
C LEU A 409 -22.19 -9.64 16.10
N GLN A 410 -22.12 -8.89 17.21
CA GLN A 410 -22.53 -9.35 18.54
C GLN A 410 -24.00 -9.83 18.58
N ASP A 411 -24.89 -9.21 17.81
CA ASP A 411 -26.30 -9.57 17.73
C ASP A 411 -26.55 -10.98 17.13
N LEU A 412 -25.57 -11.53 16.41
CA LEU A 412 -25.63 -12.87 15.80
C LEU A 412 -25.07 -13.95 16.72
N ARG A 413 -24.57 -13.58 17.90
CA ARG A 413 -23.99 -14.52 18.87
C ARG A 413 -25.13 -15.33 19.51
N PRO A 414 -24.95 -16.65 19.74
CA PRO A 414 -25.97 -17.48 20.35
C PRO A 414 -26.29 -16.98 21.76
N PRO A 415 -27.53 -17.16 22.22
CA PRO A 415 -28.00 -16.63 23.51
C PRO A 415 -27.24 -17.21 24.72
N ASP A 416 -26.60 -18.38 24.55
CA ASP A 416 -25.84 -19.07 25.60
C ASP A 416 -24.36 -18.61 25.68
N ALA A 417 -23.90 -17.72 24.80
CA ALA A 417 -22.52 -17.25 24.80
C ALA A 417 -22.26 -16.22 25.92
N PRO A 418 -21.09 -16.25 26.58
CA PRO A 418 -20.70 -15.24 27.57
C PRO A 418 -20.66 -13.84 26.94
N PRO A 419 -20.77 -12.72 27.68
CA PRO A 419 -20.72 -11.37 27.12
C PRO A 419 -19.42 -11.14 26.32
N LEU A 420 -19.49 -10.40 25.21
CA LEU A 420 -18.35 -10.14 24.34
C LEU A 420 -17.45 -9.07 24.99
N VAL A 421 -16.25 -9.49 25.41
CA VAL A 421 -15.23 -8.61 25.96
C VAL A 421 -13.98 -8.80 25.11
N LEU A 422 -13.62 -7.78 24.34
CA LEU A 422 -12.42 -7.74 23.51
C LEU A 422 -11.57 -6.60 24.07
N SER A 423 -10.60 -6.93 24.92
CA SER A 423 -9.68 -5.95 25.54
C SER A 423 -8.26 -6.13 25.02
N ASN A 424 -7.89 -7.38 24.73
CA ASN A 424 -6.57 -7.76 24.26
C ASN A 424 -6.65 -8.54 22.93
N ARG A 425 -5.53 -8.61 22.21
CA ARG A 425 -5.38 -9.43 21.00
C ARG A 425 -5.74 -10.90 21.23
N GLU A 426 -5.42 -11.43 22.41
CA GLU A 426 -5.77 -12.80 22.81
C GLU A 426 -7.30 -13.00 22.82
N ASP A 427 -8.06 -12.01 23.30
CA ASP A 427 -9.53 -12.07 23.32
C ASP A 427 -10.12 -12.12 21.89
N ILE A 428 -9.51 -11.38 20.95
CA ILE A 428 -9.90 -11.39 19.53
C ILE A 428 -9.63 -12.78 18.92
N ILE A 429 -8.46 -13.36 19.18
CA ILE A 429 -8.09 -14.69 18.70
C ILE A 429 -9.00 -15.77 19.29
N ASP A 430 -9.30 -15.69 20.58
CA ASP A 430 -10.17 -16.65 21.25
C ASP A 430 -11.62 -16.57 20.74
N GLU A 431 -12.14 -15.36 20.46
CA GLU A 431 -13.46 -15.22 19.84
C GLU A 431 -13.46 -15.75 18.39
N LEU A 432 -12.41 -15.50 17.60
CA LEU A 432 -12.28 -16.07 16.25
C LEU A 432 -12.24 -17.59 16.28
N ARG A 433 -11.50 -18.19 17.23
CA ARG A 433 -11.49 -19.65 17.44
C ARG A 433 -12.87 -20.16 17.83
N ALA A 434 -13.56 -19.49 18.74
CA ALA A 434 -14.92 -19.85 19.14
C ALA A 434 -15.92 -19.76 17.97
N VAL A 435 -15.78 -18.77 17.10
CA VAL A 435 -16.58 -18.65 15.86
C VAL A 435 -16.26 -19.80 14.90
N TYR A 436 -14.98 -20.13 14.71
CA TYR A 436 -14.54 -21.22 13.84
C TYR A 436 -15.02 -22.60 14.34
N GLU A 437 -14.86 -22.88 15.64
CA GLU A 437 -15.36 -24.11 16.27
C GLU A 437 -16.88 -24.22 16.15
N ARG A 438 -17.59 -23.11 16.29
CA ARG A 438 -19.05 -23.06 16.09
C ARG A 438 -19.43 -23.33 14.65
N GLU A 439 -18.72 -22.75 13.69
CA GLU A 439 -18.93 -23.02 12.26
C GLU A 439 -18.70 -24.51 11.95
N GLN A 440 -17.61 -25.09 12.44
CA GLN A 440 -17.34 -26.52 12.30
C GLN A 440 -18.43 -27.38 12.95
N GLY A 441 -18.87 -27.03 14.16
CA GLY A 441 -19.95 -27.73 14.85
C GLY A 441 -21.29 -27.65 14.11
N LEU A 442 -21.60 -26.49 13.50
CA LEU A 442 -22.77 -26.32 12.65
C LEU A 442 -22.67 -27.13 11.36
N ARG A 443 -21.50 -27.12 10.69
CA ARG A 443 -21.26 -27.96 9.51
C ARG A 443 -21.40 -29.44 9.82
N GLN A 444 -20.80 -29.92 10.91
CA GLN A 444 -20.95 -31.32 11.33
C GLN A 444 -22.41 -31.67 11.65
N ARG A 445 -23.15 -30.77 12.31
CA ARG A 445 -24.59 -30.98 12.55
C ARG A 445 -25.38 -31.00 11.27
N GLU A 446 -25.05 -30.15 10.30
CA GLU A 446 -25.69 -30.12 8.99
C GLU A 446 -25.37 -31.39 8.20
N GLU A 447 -24.12 -31.83 8.18
CA GLU A 447 -23.70 -33.11 7.58
C GLU A 447 -24.41 -34.29 8.23
N ASN A 448 -24.45 -34.34 9.57
CA ASN A 448 -25.17 -35.37 10.31
C ASN A 448 -26.67 -35.31 10.03
N TRP A 449 -27.25 -34.11 9.97
CA TRP A 449 -28.66 -33.94 9.63
C TRP A 449 -28.95 -34.42 8.21
N ALA A 450 -28.14 -34.02 7.23
CA ALA A 450 -28.27 -34.43 5.83
C ALA A 450 -28.08 -35.95 5.65
N ALA A 451 -27.10 -36.54 6.34
CA ALA A 451 -26.85 -37.97 6.34
C ALA A 451 -28.03 -38.75 6.97
N ASN A 452 -28.62 -38.23 8.04
CA ASN A 452 -29.75 -38.84 8.74
C ASN A 452 -31.11 -38.54 8.10
N LEU A 453 -31.22 -37.53 7.24
CA LEU A 453 -32.46 -37.09 6.61
C LEU A 453 -33.05 -38.18 5.72
N LEU A 454 -32.25 -38.80 4.86
CA LEU A 454 -32.69 -39.89 3.98
C LEU A 454 -33.18 -41.13 4.76
N PRO A 455 -32.43 -41.64 5.77
CA PRO A 455 -32.89 -42.70 6.64
C PRO A 455 -34.17 -42.36 7.41
N THR A 456 -34.28 -41.16 7.98
CA THR A 456 -35.49 -40.75 8.73
C THR A 456 -36.69 -40.59 7.80
N LEU A 457 -36.52 -40.01 6.61
CA LEU A 457 -37.57 -39.93 5.60
C LEU A 457 -38.02 -41.32 5.14
N ARG A 458 -37.10 -42.24 4.90
CA ARG A 458 -37.44 -43.64 4.57
C ARG A 458 -38.13 -44.35 5.73
N GLY A 459 -37.72 -44.09 6.96
CA GLY A 459 -38.38 -44.61 8.17
C GLY A 459 -39.81 -44.09 8.31
N LEU A 460 -40.02 -42.79 8.09
CA LEU A 460 -41.34 -42.17 8.06
C LEU A 460 -42.19 -42.74 6.92
N GLU A 461 -41.62 -42.89 5.72
CA GLU A 461 -42.26 -43.49 4.56
C GLU A 461 -42.64 -44.95 4.82
N ALA A 462 -41.80 -45.73 5.50
CA ALA A 462 -42.11 -47.11 5.86
C ALA A 462 -43.17 -47.20 6.97
N ALA A 463 -43.16 -46.29 7.96
CA ALA A 463 -44.11 -46.29 9.07
C ALA A 463 -45.50 -45.82 8.64
N HIS A 464 -45.56 -44.76 7.83
CA HIS A 464 -46.82 -44.18 7.35
C HIS A 464 -47.25 -44.75 6.00
N GLY A 465 -46.37 -45.42 5.25
CA GLY A 465 -46.67 -46.02 3.95
C GLY A 465 -47.89 -46.93 3.99
N PRO A 466 -47.97 -47.93 4.89
CA PRO A 466 -49.14 -48.80 5.00
C PRO A 466 -50.42 -48.05 5.38
N LEU A 467 -50.32 -47.07 6.29
CA LEU A 467 -51.45 -46.26 6.75
C LEU A 467 -51.98 -45.35 5.64
N LEU A 468 -51.07 -44.70 4.92
CA LEU A 468 -51.36 -43.90 3.74
C LEU A 468 -51.95 -44.81 2.66
N SER A 469 -51.35 -45.96 2.36
CA SER A 469 -51.86 -46.94 1.38
C SER A 469 -53.27 -47.44 1.72
N GLU A 470 -53.60 -47.68 2.98
CA GLU A 470 -54.96 -48.09 3.37
C GLU A 470 -55.94 -46.91 3.29
N ALA A 471 -55.52 -45.69 3.67
CA ALA A 471 -56.30 -44.48 3.43
C ALA A 471 -56.51 -44.20 1.92
N TYR A 472 -55.53 -44.51 1.07
CA TYR A 472 -55.63 -44.47 -0.38
C TYR A 472 -56.60 -45.53 -0.91
N ARG A 473 -56.61 -46.73 -0.33
CA ARG A 473 -57.47 -47.84 -0.74
C ARG A 473 -58.96 -47.57 -0.48
N HIS A 474 -59.25 -46.77 0.55
CA HIS A 474 -60.62 -46.44 0.96
C HIS A 474 -61.03 -44.99 0.65
N SER A 475 -60.20 -44.22 -0.08
CA SER A 475 -60.54 -42.85 -0.46
C SER A 475 -61.62 -42.84 -1.55
N PRO A 476 -62.75 -42.13 -1.36
CA PRO A 476 -63.89 -42.16 -2.28
C PRO A 476 -63.69 -41.31 -3.56
N MET A 477 -62.54 -40.64 -3.74
CA MET A 477 -62.25 -39.77 -4.88
C MET A 477 -61.10 -40.33 -5.72
N ASN A 478 -61.41 -40.81 -6.92
CA ASN A 478 -60.46 -41.35 -7.90
C ASN A 478 -59.81 -40.23 -8.74
N THR A 479 -59.39 -39.14 -8.08
CA THR A 479 -58.82 -37.96 -8.74
C THR A 479 -57.54 -37.51 -8.04
N SER A 480 -56.40 -37.97 -8.57
CA SER A 480 -55.02 -37.61 -8.21
C SER A 480 -54.60 -37.88 -6.76
N LEU A 481 -53.34 -38.29 -6.58
CA LEU A 481 -52.75 -38.55 -5.25
C LEU A 481 -53.08 -37.36 -4.32
N PRO A 482 -53.79 -37.53 -3.18
CA PRO A 482 -54.15 -36.43 -2.27
C PRO A 482 -52.93 -35.70 -1.68
N PHE A 483 -51.74 -36.26 -1.89
CA PHE A 483 -50.45 -35.69 -1.50
C PHE A 483 -49.51 -35.47 -2.69
N ALA A 484 -50.03 -35.37 -3.92
CA ALA A 484 -49.19 -34.95 -5.04
C ALA A 484 -48.59 -33.58 -4.72
N CYS A 485 -47.27 -33.43 -4.87
CA CYS A 485 -46.63 -32.13 -4.70
C CYS A 485 -47.40 -31.06 -5.50
N PRO A 486 -47.72 -29.91 -4.88
CA PRO A 486 -48.39 -28.81 -5.56
C PRO A 486 -47.70 -28.52 -6.90
N PRO A 487 -48.45 -28.10 -7.94
CA PRO A 487 -47.89 -27.88 -9.28
C PRO A 487 -46.68 -26.94 -9.25
N ASP A 488 -46.68 -25.96 -8.35
CA ASP A 488 -45.57 -25.03 -8.13
C ASP A 488 -44.30 -25.74 -7.62
N VAL A 489 -44.44 -26.67 -6.66
CA VAL A 489 -43.33 -27.46 -6.13
C VAL A 489 -42.79 -28.42 -7.18
N ARG A 490 -43.68 -29.00 -8.00
CA ARG A 490 -43.28 -29.84 -9.14
C ARG A 490 -42.53 -29.03 -10.21
N ALA A 491 -42.98 -27.82 -10.51
CA ALA A 491 -42.29 -26.93 -11.44
C ALA A 491 -40.90 -26.54 -10.91
N VAL A 492 -40.79 -26.24 -9.61
CA VAL A 492 -39.49 -25.99 -8.95
C VAL A 492 -38.60 -27.23 -8.97
N GLN A 493 -39.13 -28.42 -8.73
CA GLN A 493 -38.35 -29.67 -8.78
C GLN A 493 -37.81 -29.95 -10.18
N VAL A 494 -38.62 -29.74 -11.22
CA VAL A 494 -38.19 -29.90 -12.63
C VAL A 494 -37.14 -28.85 -12.98
N ASN A 495 -37.33 -27.60 -12.58
CA ASN A 495 -36.38 -26.51 -12.83
C ASN A 495 -35.07 -26.70 -12.06
N ALA A 496 -35.13 -27.19 -10.82
CA ALA A 496 -33.95 -27.53 -10.02
C ALA A 496 -33.17 -28.70 -10.62
N LYS A 497 -33.86 -29.73 -11.14
CA LYS A 497 -33.21 -30.81 -11.89
C LYS A 497 -32.56 -30.30 -13.17
N ALA A 498 -33.27 -29.51 -13.96
CA ALA A 498 -32.71 -28.89 -15.18
C ALA A 498 -31.45 -28.07 -14.86
N LYS A 499 -31.50 -27.19 -13.85
CA LYS A 499 -30.33 -26.40 -13.41
C LYS A 499 -29.19 -27.25 -12.86
N SER A 500 -29.51 -28.33 -12.13
CA SER A 500 -28.50 -29.30 -11.67
C SER A 500 -27.80 -29.98 -12.85
N ASP A 501 -28.56 -30.36 -13.88
CA ASP A 501 -28.01 -31.00 -15.07
C ASP A 501 -27.22 -29.99 -15.93
N ASP A 502 -27.67 -28.73 -16.02
CA ASP A 502 -26.92 -27.63 -16.63
C ASP A 502 -25.59 -27.36 -15.91
N LEU A 503 -25.60 -27.34 -14.57
CA LEU A 503 -24.39 -27.18 -13.76
C LEU A 503 -23.43 -28.36 -13.93
N LYS A 504 -23.93 -29.59 -13.96
CA LYS A 504 -23.11 -30.77 -14.27
C LYS A 504 -22.47 -30.64 -15.65
N SER A 505 -23.23 -30.25 -16.67
CA SER A 505 -22.69 -30.01 -18.02
C SER A 505 -21.64 -28.89 -18.04
N ALA A 506 -21.83 -27.82 -17.26
CA ALA A 506 -20.86 -26.75 -17.14
C ALA A 506 -19.57 -27.20 -16.42
N ILE A 507 -19.69 -28.03 -15.38
CA ILE A 507 -18.55 -28.64 -14.68
C ILE A 507 -17.80 -29.57 -15.64
N ASP A 508 -18.49 -30.40 -16.42
CA ASP A 508 -17.87 -31.29 -17.40
C ASP A 508 -17.11 -30.49 -18.48
N LYS A 509 -17.68 -29.36 -18.94
CA LYS A 509 -17.01 -28.43 -19.87
C LYS A 509 -15.77 -27.78 -19.25
N LEU A 510 -15.86 -27.31 -18.00
CA LEU A 510 -14.71 -26.74 -17.30
C LEU A 510 -13.61 -27.78 -17.09
N GLN A 511 -13.96 -29.03 -16.80
CA GLN A 511 -12.99 -30.12 -16.68
C GLN A 511 -12.33 -30.46 -18.03
N GLU A 512 -13.07 -30.42 -19.14
CA GLU A 512 -12.50 -30.53 -20.49
C GLU A 512 -11.55 -29.36 -20.80
N GLU A 513 -11.96 -28.11 -20.54
CA GLU A 513 -11.15 -26.93 -20.74
C GLU A 513 -9.86 -26.96 -19.89
N MET A 514 -9.97 -27.39 -18.64
CA MET A 514 -8.84 -27.56 -17.74
C MET A 514 -7.86 -28.63 -18.23
N LYS A 515 -8.35 -29.76 -18.76
CA LYS A 515 -7.51 -30.76 -19.44
C LYS A 515 -6.83 -30.21 -20.69
N THR A 516 -7.48 -29.31 -21.45
CA THR A 516 -6.85 -28.66 -22.61
C THR A 516 -5.79 -27.64 -22.21
N LEU A 517 -5.95 -26.95 -21.07
CA LEU A 517 -4.95 -26.05 -20.49
C LEU A 517 -3.74 -26.81 -19.93
N GLU A 518 -3.94 -28.03 -19.43
CA GLU A 518 -2.86 -28.91 -18.98
C GLU A 518 -2.05 -29.56 -20.12
N SER A 519 -2.52 -29.43 -21.38
CA SER A 519 -1.79 -29.89 -22.56
C SER A 519 -0.41 -29.22 -22.67
N ASP A 520 0.62 -30.01 -22.97
CA ASP A 520 2.01 -29.56 -23.16
C ASP A 520 2.14 -28.41 -24.17
N ARG A 521 1.20 -28.30 -25.12
CA ARG A 521 1.17 -27.22 -26.10
C ARG A 521 0.72 -25.87 -25.50
N ALA A 522 -0.20 -25.90 -24.54
CA ALA A 522 -0.64 -24.71 -23.81
C ALA A 522 0.41 -24.27 -22.78
N LYS A 523 1.04 -25.22 -22.07
CA LYS A 523 2.18 -24.96 -21.18
C LYS A 523 3.35 -24.29 -21.91
N LYS A 524 3.73 -24.80 -23.10
CA LYS A 524 4.78 -24.17 -23.93
C LYS A 524 4.42 -22.76 -24.40
N ARG A 525 3.15 -22.47 -24.67
CA ARG A 525 2.70 -21.11 -25.02
C ARG A 525 2.72 -20.18 -23.81
N LEU A 526 2.33 -20.68 -22.64
CA LEU A 526 2.40 -19.93 -21.38
C LEU A 526 3.85 -19.63 -21.00
N GLU A 527 4.75 -20.60 -21.09
CA GLU A 527 6.20 -20.41 -20.89
C GLU A 527 6.80 -19.43 -21.90
N HIS A 528 6.39 -19.50 -23.17
CA HIS A 528 6.84 -18.55 -24.19
C HIS A 528 6.29 -17.14 -23.94
N PHE A 529 5.06 -17.02 -23.45
CA PHE A 529 4.48 -15.76 -23.05
C PHE A 529 5.23 -15.18 -21.85
N ILE A 530 5.41 -15.92 -20.77
CA ILE A 530 6.15 -15.50 -19.58
C ILE A 530 7.60 -15.12 -19.96
N GLY A 531 8.28 -15.92 -20.79
CA GLY A 531 9.63 -15.61 -21.27
C GLY A 531 9.75 -14.35 -22.13
N LYS A 532 8.64 -13.86 -22.70
CA LYS A 532 8.60 -12.59 -23.44
C LYS A 532 8.46 -11.37 -22.53
N TRP A 533 7.99 -11.55 -21.30
CA TRP A 533 7.77 -10.46 -20.33
C TRP A 533 8.82 -10.41 -19.21
N VAL A 534 9.67 -11.45 -19.08
CA VAL A 534 10.79 -11.52 -18.12
C VAL A 534 12.12 -11.08 -18.76
N LYS A 535 12.10 -10.65 -20.03
CA LYS A 535 13.17 -9.92 -20.70
C LYS A 535 12.68 -8.53 -21.02
#